data_AF-A0AAN8ZZ58-F1
#
_entry.id   AF-A0AAN8ZZ58-F1
#
_cell.length_a   1.000
_cell.length_b   1.000
_cell.length_c   1.000
_cell.angle_alpha   90.00
_cell.angle_beta   90.00
_cell.angle_gamma   90.00
#
_symmetry.space_group_name_H-M   'P 1'
#
loop_
_entity.id
_entity.type
_entity.pdbx_description
1 polymer ?
#
loop_
_entity_poly.entity_id
_entity_poly.type
_entity_poly.pdbx_seq_one_letter_code
_entity_poly.pdbx_strand_id
1 'polypeptide(L)'
;MIAEFGHMKHASYQQVILVDTPLKLTHKWQPLWGGITNSIDAWMKGKDSPASFLLFGGVLHFIIHSEDIYKVEGPEKAAENFRKELVKVKPLVAKYSKIAQVVYKMSDHVQACDFNKIANNDNIDLHNKIAREILAGTGVSLWDSPIPLSDINNEECQLRFKESEKMGDWRCQDPRHIGYLFVEQYLDMLLSDICKDVL
;
A
#
# COMPACT_ATOMS: atom_id res chain seq x y z
N MET A 1 10.36 2.13 3.12
CA MET A 1 10.58 0.73 2.69
C MET A 1 11.49 -0.02 3.65
N ILE A 2 11.10 -0.22 4.91
CA ILE A 2 11.62 -1.40 5.62
C ILE A 2 10.55 -2.44 5.45
N ALA A 3 10.93 -3.53 4.78
CA ALA A 3 10.26 -4.80 4.93
C ALA A 3 10.56 -5.32 6.33
N GLU A 4 9.51 -5.55 7.12
CA GLU A 4 9.41 -6.74 7.97
C GLU A 4 7.94 -6.91 8.36
N PHE A 5 7.39 -8.07 8.02
CA PHE A 5 6.01 -8.44 8.23
C PHE A 5 5.92 -9.41 9.41
N GLY A 6 4.88 -9.25 10.24
CA GLY A 6 4.35 -10.33 11.07
C GLY A 6 4.83 -10.40 12.52
N HIS A 7 3.91 -10.04 13.43
CA HIS A 7 3.82 -10.46 14.83
C HIS A 7 5.11 -10.52 15.66
N MET A 8 5.57 -9.37 16.12
CA MET A 8 6.25 -9.27 17.41
C MET A 8 5.36 -8.51 18.40
N LYS A 9 4.78 -9.24 19.35
CA LYS A 9 4.32 -8.67 20.62
C LYS A 9 5.55 -8.09 21.31
N HIS A 10 5.55 -6.78 21.53
CA HIS A 10 6.56 -6.03 22.29
C HIS A 10 8.02 -6.18 21.82
N ALA A 11 8.45 -5.36 20.86
CA ALA A 11 9.85 -4.94 20.79
C ALA A 11 10.00 -3.60 20.05
N SER A 12 10.83 -2.76 20.64
CA SER A 12 11.19 -1.39 20.28
C SER A 12 12.28 -1.31 19.19
N TYR A 13 12.11 -0.32 18.28
CA TYR A 13 13.08 0.40 17.43
C TYR A 13 14.03 -0.32 16.43
N GLN A 14 13.96 0.23 15.20
CA GLN A 14 15.02 0.52 14.21
C GLN A 14 15.92 -0.60 13.67
N GLN A 15 15.83 -0.80 12.35
CA GLN A 15 16.93 -1.31 11.51
C GLN A 15 17.24 -0.29 10.41
N VAL A 16 18.51 0.10 10.30
CA VAL A 16 19.04 0.99 9.27
C VAL A 16 19.86 0.12 8.32
N ILE A 17 19.50 0.07 7.04
CA ILE A 17 20.33 -0.55 6.01
C ILE A 17 21.13 0.57 5.35
N LEU A 18 22.46 0.50 5.47
CA LEU A 18 23.41 1.41 4.82
C LEU A 18 23.70 0.92 3.41
N VAL A 19 23.18 1.63 2.41
CA VAL A 19 23.78 1.71 1.08
C VAL A 19 24.73 2.93 1.15
N ASP A 20 25.84 2.96 0.41
CA ASP A 20 26.87 4.04 0.44
C ASP A 20 26.37 5.45 0.02
N THR A 21 25.06 5.67 0.01
CA THR A 21 24.35 6.94 -0.12
C THR A 21 23.49 7.11 1.14
N PRO A 22 23.41 8.28 1.81
CA PRO A 22 22.63 8.45 3.05
C PRO A 22 21.12 8.40 2.78
N LEU A 23 20.60 7.21 2.44
CA LEU A 23 19.20 6.92 2.24
C LEU A 23 18.60 6.60 3.61
N LYS A 24 17.73 7.50 4.09
CA LYS A 24 16.95 7.25 5.30
C LYS A 24 15.58 6.73 4.91
N LEU A 25 15.23 5.60 5.50
CA LEU A 25 14.00 4.90 5.20
C LEU A 25 13.08 4.88 6.41
N THR A 26 11.91 5.47 6.26
CA THR A 26 10.93 5.54 7.34
C THR A 26 9.69 4.75 6.92
N HIS A 27 9.27 3.82 7.77
CA HIS A 27 7.99 3.12 7.65
C HIS A 27 7.07 3.57 8.78
N LYS A 28 5.83 3.94 8.45
CA LYS A 28 4.80 4.28 9.42
C LYS A 28 3.56 3.44 9.13
N TRP A 29 3.27 2.47 9.99
CA TRP A 29 2.06 1.68 9.90
C TRP A 29 0.84 2.53 10.25
N GLN A 30 0.01 2.84 9.26
CA GLN A 30 -1.18 3.70 9.37
C GLN A 30 -2.30 3.14 8.47
N PRO A 31 -2.98 2.06 8.89
CA PRO A 31 -3.85 1.26 8.01
C PRO A 31 -5.06 2.05 7.45
N LEU A 32 -5.52 3.08 8.17
CA LEU A 32 -6.59 3.99 7.73
C LEU A 32 -6.09 5.43 7.56
N TRP A 33 -4.78 5.59 7.31
CA TRP A 33 -4.13 6.88 7.01
C TRP A 33 -4.20 7.98 8.08
N GLY A 34 -4.67 7.70 9.29
CA GLY A 34 -4.85 8.72 10.34
C GLY A 34 -3.62 9.59 10.66
N GLY A 35 -2.40 9.06 10.44
CA GLY A 35 -1.14 9.78 10.64
C GLY A 35 -0.49 10.41 9.40
N ILE A 36 -1.03 10.18 8.19
CA ILE A 36 -0.40 10.69 6.95
C ILE A 36 -0.54 12.21 6.87
N THR A 37 -1.72 12.73 7.19
CA THR A 37 -2.03 14.16 7.17
C THR A 37 -1.14 14.93 8.14
N ASN A 38 -0.99 14.40 9.37
CA ASN A 38 -0.11 14.97 10.39
C ASN A 38 1.35 14.98 9.96
N SER A 39 1.83 13.92 9.30
CA SER A 39 3.21 13.85 8.82
C SER A 39 3.48 14.87 7.72
N ILE A 40 2.60 14.95 6.71
CA ILE A 40 2.74 15.92 5.61
C ILE A 40 2.65 17.35 6.15
N ASP A 41 1.71 17.63 7.06
CA ASP A 41 1.57 18.96 7.66
C ASP A 41 2.81 19.38 8.45
N ALA A 42 3.41 18.47 9.24
CA ALA A 42 4.64 18.73 9.97
C ALA A 42 5.82 19.03 9.03
N TRP A 43 5.97 18.27 7.95
CA TRP A 43 6.98 18.50 6.91
C TRP A 43 6.79 19.85 6.21
N MET A 44 5.55 20.17 5.81
CA MET A 44 5.23 21.42 5.12
C MET A 44 5.39 22.65 6.02
N LYS A 45 5.38 22.48 7.34
CA LYS A 45 5.62 23.54 8.33
C LYS A 45 7.07 23.59 8.83
N GLY A 46 7.96 22.75 8.30
CA GLY A 46 9.36 22.69 8.72
C GLY A 46 9.59 22.21 10.15
N LYS A 47 8.62 21.49 10.74
CA LYS A 47 8.74 20.92 12.09
C LYS A 47 9.58 19.65 12.11
N ASP A 48 9.54 18.91 11.00
CA ASP A 48 10.27 17.67 10.77
C ASP A 48 10.96 17.73 9.40
N SER A 49 12.03 16.95 9.21
CA SER A 49 12.67 16.79 7.89
C SER A 49 11.70 16.11 6.91
N PRO A 50 11.42 16.73 5.74
CA PRO A 50 10.54 16.15 4.72
C PRO A 50 11.15 14.88 4.10
N ALA A 51 10.30 13.94 3.72
CA ALA A 51 10.71 12.81 2.88
C ALA A 51 10.84 13.27 1.41
N SER A 52 11.99 13.01 0.77
CA SER A 52 12.16 13.30 -0.67
C SER A 52 11.25 12.45 -1.57
N PHE A 53 10.78 11.31 -1.05
CA PHE A 53 9.87 10.38 -1.70
C PHE A 53 8.81 9.89 -0.71
N LEU A 54 7.54 9.95 -1.09
CA LEU A 54 6.41 9.46 -0.30
C LEU A 54 5.66 8.39 -1.08
N LEU A 55 5.65 7.16 -0.57
CA LEU A 55 4.76 6.09 -0.99
C LEU A 55 3.65 5.91 0.04
N PHE A 56 2.40 5.89 -0.41
CA PHE A 56 1.26 5.58 0.45
C PHE A 56 0.21 4.72 -0.27
N GLY A 57 -0.57 3.97 0.49
CA GLY A 57 -1.61 3.04 0.01
C GLY A 57 -2.31 2.41 1.21
N GLY A 58 -3.33 1.58 1.01
CA GLY A 58 -4.01 0.92 2.15
C GLY A 58 -5.45 0.46 1.96
N VAL A 59 -5.92 0.28 0.72
CA VAL A 59 -7.33 -0.08 0.40
C VAL A 59 -7.87 -1.26 1.22
N LEU A 60 -7.09 -2.34 1.37
CA LEU A 60 -7.57 -3.57 2.00
C LEU A 60 -8.08 -3.35 3.44
N HIS A 61 -7.44 -2.46 4.20
CA HIS A 61 -7.91 -2.12 5.54
C HIS A 61 -9.21 -1.33 5.53
N PHE A 62 -9.43 -0.43 4.56
CA PHE A 62 -10.71 0.25 4.42
C PHE A 62 -11.84 -0.72 4.11
N ILE A 63 -11.57 -1.73 3.28
CA ILE A 63 -12.54 -2.78 2.95
C ILE A 63 -12.90 -3.58 4.22
N ILE A 64 -11.88 -4.11 4.92
CA ILE A 64 -12.10 -4.94 6.11
C ILE A 64 -12.79 -4.18 7.24
N HIS A 65 -12.42 -2.91 7.46
CA HIS A 65 -13.05 -2.08 8.50
C HIS A 65 -14.47 -1.61 8.16
N SER A 66 -14.96 -1.87 6.94
CA SER A 66 -16.30 -1.49 6.48
C SER A 66 -17.21 -2.71 6.27
N GLU A 67 -16.86 -3.87 6.85
CA GLU A 67 -17.53 -5.15 6.62
C GLU A 67 -19.04 -5.12 6.86
N ASP A 68 -19.47 -4.52 7.97
CA ASP A 68 -20.90 -4.44 8.29
C ASP A 68 -21.66 -3.58 7.27
N ILE A 69 -21.04 -2.50 6.78
CA ILE A 69 -21.64 -1.62 5.77
C ILE A 69 -21.73 -2.36 4.43
N TYR A 70 -20.70 -3.14 4.06
CA TYR A 70 -20.75 -4.00 2.87
C TYR A 70 -21.93 -4.96 2.90
N LYS A 71 -22.17 -5.59 4.05
CA LYS A 71 -23.24 -6.58 4.22
C LYS A 71 -24.64 -5.97 4.24
N VAL A 72 -24.79 -4.75 4.77
CA VAL A 72 -26.09 -4.13 5.01
C VAL A 72 -26.47 -3.11 3.92
N GLU A 73 -25.52 -2.27 3.50
CA GLU A 73 -25.77 -1.13 2.61
C GLU A 73 -25.08 -1.25 1.24
N GLY A 74 -24.15 -2.19 1.09
CA GLY A 74 -23.50 -2.53 -0.17
C GLY A 74 -22.18 -1.77 -0.44
N PRO A 75 -21.49 -2.11 -1.55
CA PRO A 75 -20.12 -1.67 -1.84
C PRO A 75 -19.90 -0.17 -1.93
N GLU A 76 -20.76 0.55 -2.65
CA GLU A 76 -20.63 1.99 -2.83
C GLU A 76 -20.71 2.74 -1.50
N LYS A 77 -21.62 2.31 -0.62
CA LYS A 77 -21.77 2.92 0.70
C LYS A 77 -20.57 2.62 1.60
N ALA A 78 -20.05 1.40 1.57
CA ALA A 78 -18.87 1.02 2.33
C ALA A 78 -17.62 1.80 1.89
N ALA A 79 -17.48 2.08 0.59
CA ALA A 79 -16.37 2.85 0.03
C ALA A 79 -16.41 4.36 0.39
N GLU A 80 -17.51 4.87 0.95
CA GLU A 80 -17.65 6.29 1.30
C GLU A 80 -16.65 6.75 2.36
N ASN A 81 -16.26 5.87 3.30
CA ASN A 81 -15.24 6.19 4.29
C ASN A 81 -13.87 6.38 3.63
N PHE A 82 -13.51 5.49 2.70
CA PHE A 82 -12.30 5.64 1.90
C PHE A 82 -12.34 6.92 1.06
N ARG A 83 -13.46 7.21 0.40
CA ARG A 83 -13.68 8.43 -0.38
C ARG A 83 -13.45 9.69 0.46
N LYS A 84 -14.04 9.75 1.66
CA LYS A 84 -13.90 10.87 2.59
C LYS A 84 -12.45 11.08 3.04
N GLU A 85 -11.75 10.01 3.42
CA GLU A 85 -10.35 10.12 3.83
C GLU A 85 -9.46 10.56 2.68
N LEU A 86 -9.69 10.05 1.46
CA LEU A 86 -8.90 10.46 0.31
C LEU A 86 -9.14 11.92 -0.07
N VAL A 87 -10.38 12.42 0.04
CA VAL A 87 -10.70 13.85 -0.15
C VAL A 87 -9.98 14.73 0.88
N LYS A 88 -9.85 14.28 2.13
CA LYS A 88 -9.09 15.00 3.17
C LYS A 88 -7.59 15.03 2.88
N VAL A 89 -7.03 13.91 2.41
CA VAL A 89 -5.59 13.78 2.11
C VAL A 89 -5.21 14.51 0.82
N LYS A 90 -6.09 14.53 -0.18
CA LYS A 90 -5.88 15.11 -1.52
C LYS A 90 -5.16 16.48 -1.52
N PRO A 91 -5.64 17.54 -0.84
CA PRO A 91 -5.00 18.85 -0.90
C PRO A 91 -3.57 18.83 -0.33
N LEU A 92 -3.30 17.98 0.66
CA LEU A 92 -1.98 17.87 1.28
C LEU A 92 -0.99 17.19 0.34
N VAL A 93 -1.37 16.04 -0.24
CA VAL A 93 -0.50 15.32 -1.19
C VAL A 93 -0.31 16.12 -2.48
N ALA A 94 -1.32 16.86 -2.95
CA ALA A 94 -1.21 17.74 -4.11
C ALA A 94 -0.29 18.95 -3.89
N LYS A 95 -0.17 19.41 -2.64
CA LYS A 95 0.80 20.45 -2.28
C LYS A 95 2.20 19.85 -2.14
N TYR A 96 2.30 18.68 -1.52
CA TYR A 96 3.57 17.99 -1.28
C TYR A 96 4.23 17.49 -2.58
N SER A 97 3.43 17.05 -3.55
CA SER A 97 3.89 16.60 -4.88
C SER A 97 4.66 17.66 -5.67
N LYS A 98 4.55 18.94 -5.28
CA LYS A 98 5.30 20.05 -5.91
C LYS A 98 6.76 20.11 -5.47
N ILE A 99 7.11 19.45 -4.36
CA ILE A 99 8.46 19.53 -3.75
C ILE A 99 9.10 18.16 -3.54
N ALA A 100 8.32 17.09 -3.64
CA ALA A 100 8.77 15.71 -3.46
C ALA A 100 7.96 14.79 -4.39
N GLN A 101 8.54 13.65 -4.75
CA GLN A 101 7.79 12.65 -5.50
C GLN A 101 6.79 11.95 -4.58
N VAL A 102 5.54 11.89 -5.00
CA VAL A 102 4.46 11.25 -4.26
C VAL A 102 3.84 10.17 -5.12
N VAL A 103 3.85 8.95 -4.61
CA VAL A 103 3.29 7.77 -5.26
C VAL A 103 2.16 7.21 -4.41
N TYR A 104 1.00 7.05 -5.03
CA TYR A 104 -0.08 6.24 -4.48
C TYR A 104 0.02 4.82 -5.04
N LYS A 105 0.30 3.85 -4.17
CA LYS A 105 0.24 2.43 -4.51
C LYS A 105 -1.22 1.99 -4.53
N MET A 106 -1.71 1.64 -5.71
CA MET A 106 -3.01 0.98 -5.86
C MET A 106 -2.94 -0.43 -5.26
N SER A 107 -4.09 -0.94 -4.83
CA SER A 107 -4.14 -2.25 -4.21
C SER A 107 -4.10 -3.33 -5.28
N ASP A 108 -3.27 -4.33 -5.03
CA ASP A 108 -3.21 -5.53 -5.85
C ASP A 108 -4.50 -6.34 -5.70
N HIS A 109 -4.80 -7.14 -6.71
CA HIS A 109 -5.78 -8.20 -6.60
C HIS A 109 -5.33 -9.22 -5.57
N VAL A 110 -6.29 -9.74 -4.82
CA VAL A 110 -6.07 -10.80 -3.84
C VAL A 110 -6.48 -12.14 -4.44
N GLN A 111 -5.88 -13.22 -3.95
CA GLN A 111 -6.27 -14.55 -4.38
C GLN A 111 -7.75 -14.77 -4.02
N ALA A 112 -8.57 -15.20 -4.98
CA ALA A 112 -9.96 -15.53 -4.74
C ALA A 112 -10.04 -16.71 -3.76
N CYS A 113 -10.21 -16.39 -2.47
CA CYS A 113 -10.26 -17.38 -1.41
C CYS A 113 -11.53 -17.18 -0.61
N ASP A 114 -12.17 -18.27 -0.24
CA ASP A 114 -13.41 -18.31 0.55
C ASP A 114 -13.29 -17.64 1.94
N PHE A 115 -12.10 -17.22 2.35
CA PHE A 115 -11.81 -16.64 3.67
C PHE A 115 -12.43 -15.26 3.91
N ASN A 116 -12.68 -14.45 2.88
CA ASN A 116 -13.33 -13.15 3.10
C ASN A 116 -14.10 -12.65 1.87
N LYS A 117 -15.43 -12.83 1.87
CA LYS A 117 -16.31 -12.48 0.74
C LYS A 117 -16.28 -11.00 0.36
N ILE A 118 -15.89 -10.11 1.27
CA ILE A 118 -15.84 -8.66 1.01
C ILE A 118 -14.48 -8.17 0.51
N ALA A 119 -13.39 -8.86 0.84
CA ALA A 119 -12.05 -8.53 0.36
C ALA A 119 -11.83 -9.28 -0.96
N ASN A 120 -12.52 -8.82 -2.00
CA ASN A 120 -12.50 -9.40 -3.34
C ASN A 120 -12.04 -8.35 -4.36
N ASN A 121 -11.74 -8.83 -5.58
CA ASN A 121 -11.17 -7.99 -6.63
C ASN A 121 -12.14 -6.91 -7.13
N ASP A 122 -13.45 -7.17 -7.15
CA ASP A 122 -14.45 -6.16 -7.53
C ASP A 122 -14.43 -4.95 -6.58
N ASN A 123 -14.33 -5.22 -5.28
CA ASN A 123 -14.26 -4.17 -4.26
C ASN A 123 -12.91 -3.45 -4.27
N ILE A 124 -11.82 -4.15 -4.58
CA ILE A 124 -10.50 -3.54 -4.80
C ILE A 124 -10.53 -2.60 -6.01
N ASP A 125 -11.11 -3.05 -7.12
CA ASP A 125 -11.24 -2.26 -8.36
C ASP A 125 -12.08 -1.01 -8.14
N LEU A 126 -13.17 -1.12 -7.38
CA LEU A 126 -13.96 0.04 -6.94
C LEU A 126 -13.09 1.08 -6.20
N HIS A 127 -12.27 0.64 -5.25
CA HIS A 127 -11.41 1.53 -4.48
C HIS A 127 -10.27 2.14 -5.32
N ASN A 128 -9.64 1.34 -6.18
CA ASN A 128 -8.61 1.81 -7.10
C ASN A 128 -9.18 2.85 -8.08
N LYS A 129 -10.40 2.63 -8.59
CA LYS A 129 -11.13 3.61 -9.41
C LYS A 129 -11.38 4.91 -8.65
N ILE A 130 -11.90 4.85 -7.42
CA ILE A 130 -12.10 6.03 -6.56
C ILE A 130 -10.79 6.78 -6.35
N ALA A 131 -9.69 6.06 -6.13
CA ALA A 131 -8.38 6.68 -5.96
C ALA A 131 -7.90 7.42 -7.20
N ARG A 132 -8.04 6.77 -8.38
CA ARG A 132 -7.69 7.35 -9.68
C ARG A 132 -8.47 8.62 -9.96
N GLU A 133 -9.78 8.62 -9.71
CA GLU A 133 -10.64 9.78 -9.91
C GLU A 133 -10.29 10.94 -8.98
N ILE A 134 -10.07 10.67 -7.70
CA ILE A 134 -9.85 11.73 -6.70
C ILE A 134 -8.45 12.33 -6.81
N LEU A 135 -7.43 11.50 -7.07
CA LEU A 135 -6.04 11.94 -7.17
C LEU A 135 -5.68 12.48 -8.57
N ALA A 136 -6.59 12.40 -9.55
CA ALA A 136 -6.38 12.99 -10.86
C ALA A 136 -5.98 14.48 -10.77
N GLY A 137 -4.95 14.86 -11.52
CA GLY A 137 -4.44 16.24 -11.59
C GLY A 137 -3.72 16.74 -10.34
N THR A 138 -3.44 15.88 -9.34
CA THR A 138 -2.73 16.29 -8.11
C THR A 138 -1.20 16.25 -8.22
N GLY A 139 -0.66 15.71 -9.32
CA GLY A 139 0.77 15.41 -9.46
C GLY A 139 1.23 14.19 -8.66
N VAL A 140 0.32 13.47 -8.00
CA VAL A 140 0.60 12.16 -7.41
C VAL A 140 0.65 11.11 -8.52
N SER A 141 1.74 10.37 -8.61
CA SER A 141 1.86 9.23 -9.51
C SER A 141 1.03 8.07 -8.97
N LEU A 142 0.21 7.47 -9.83
CA LEU A 142 -0.54 6.26 -9.49
C LEU A 142 0.32 5.07 -9.90
N TRP A 143 0.76 4.30 -8.92
CA TRP A 143 1.49 3.06 -9.18
C TRP A 143 0.49 1.91 -9.15
N ASP A 144 0.17 1.44 -10.35
CA ASP A 144 -0.52 0.19 -10.58
C ASP A 144 0.53 -0.90 -10.47
N SER A 145 0.70 -1.44 -9.26
CA SER A 145 1.53 -2.62 -9.12
C SER A 145 0.97 -3.68 -10.07
N PRO A 146 1.82 -4.37 -10.86
CA PRO A 146 1.28 -5.23 -11.90
C PRO A 146 0.43 -6.32 -11.26
N ILE A 147 -0.87 -6.28 -11.58
CA ILE A 147 -1.82 -7.39 -11.46
C ILE A 147 -1.15 -8.74 -11.88
N PRO A 148 -0.26 -8.79 -12.90
CA PRO A 148 0.52 -9.99 -13.21
C PRO A 148 1.34 -10.61 -12.07
N LEU A 149 1.92 -9.84 -11.13
CA LEU A 149 2.69 -10.42 -10.03
C LEU A 149 1.78 -11.03 -8.96
N SER A 150 0.63 -10.41 -8.68
CA SER A 150 -0.39 -11.06 -7.84
C SER A 150 -0.95 -12.32 -8.50
N ASP A 151 -1.12 -12.31 -9.83
CA ASP A 151 -1.60 -13.46 -10.60
C ASP A 151 -0.57 -14.60 -10.59
N ILE A 152 0.71 -14.31 -10.83
CA ILE A 152 1.80 -15.30 -10.74
C ILE A 152 1.91 -15.85 -9.32
N ASN A 153 1.81 -14.99 -8.29
CA ASN A 153 1.78 -15.45 -6.90
C ASN A 153 0.57 -16.35 -6.61
N ASN A 154 -0.58 -16.07 -7.22
CA ASN A 154 -1.78 -16.90 -7.14
C ASN A 154 -1.58 -18.27 -7.81
N GLU A 155 -1.10 -18.28 -9.05
CA GLU A 155 -0.81 -19.52 -9.79
C GLU A 155 0.17 -20.41 -9.03
N GLU A 156 1.27 -19.83 -8.54
CA GLU A 156 2.27 -20.58 -7.79
C GLU A 156 1.75 -21.09 -6.44
N CYS A 157 0.88 -20.32 -5.77
CA CYS A 157 0.21 -20.77 -4.55
C CYS A 157 -0.77 -21.93 -4.80
N GLN A 158 -1.51 -21.90 -5.90
CA GLN A 158 -2.42 -22.99 -6.31
C GLN A 158 -1.66 -24.24 -6.76
N LEU A 159 -0.55 -24.06 -7.49
CA LEU A 159 0.24 -25.16 -8.05
C LEU A 159 1.09 -25.87 -7.00
N ARG A 160 1.69 -25.13 -6.06
CA ARG A 160 2.72 -25.71 -5.19
C ARG A 160 2.21 -26.17 -3.83
N PHE A 161 1.03 -25.75 -3.37
CA PHE A 161 0.53 -26.03 -2.00
C PHE A 161 1.64 -25.89 -0.94
N LYS A 162 2.64 -25.04 -1.22
CA LYS A 162 3.85 -24.95 -0.40
C LYS A 162 3.50 -24.02 0.74
N GLU A 163 2.96 -24.61 1.79
CA GLU A 163 3.21 -24.10 3.13
C GLU A 163 4.73 -24.00 3.28
N SER A 164 5.29 -22.82 3.03
CA SER A 164 6.61 -22.53 3.55
C SER A 164 6.42 -22.39 5.06
N GLU A 165 6.42 -23.53 5.77
CA GLU A 165 6.15 -23.59 7.20
C GLU A 165 7.16 -22.77 8.05
N LYS A 166 8.18 -22.14 7.44
CA LYS A 166 9.23 -21.44 8.21
C LYS A 166 9.79 -20.13 7.65
N MET A 167 9.55 -19.75 6.38
CA MET A 167 10.31 -18.62 5.77
C MET A 167 9.42 -17.49 5.24
N GLY A 168 8.13 -17.71 4.99
CA GLY A 168 7.22 -16.65 4.52
C GLY A 168 7.48 -16.19 3.07
N ASP A 169 8.40 -16.87 2.36
CA ASP A 169 8.71 -16.66 0.94
C ASP A 169 7.44 -16.65 0.09
N TRP A 170 6.49 -17.52 0.45
CA TRP A 170 5.15 -17.64 -0.12
C TRP A 170 4.12 -17.55 1.02
N ARG A 171 3.09 -16.72 0.85
CA ARG A 171 2.02 -16.45 1.85
C ARG A 171 0.67 -17.09 1.47
N CYS A 172 0.70 -18.27 0.87
CA CYS A 172 -0.50 -18.92 0.30
C CYS A 172 -1.62 -19.23 1.31
N GLN A 173 -1.31 -19.33 2.61
CA GLN A 173 -2.32 -19.49 3.67
C GLN A 173 -3.06 -18.19 4.03
N ASP A 174 -2.49 -17.03 3.67
CA ASP A 174 -3.08 -15.74 3.91
C ASP A 174 -3.17 -14.95 2.60
N PRO A 175 -4.26 -15.14 1.84
CA PRO A 175 -4.39 -14.65 0.47
C PRO A 175 -4.46 -13.12 0.35
N ARG A 176 -4.49 -12.44 1.50
CA ARG A 176 -4.46 -10.99 1.66
C ARG A 176 -3.04 -10.42 1.67
N HIS A 177 -2.04 -11.28 1.84
CA HIS A 177 -0.64 -10.90 1.92
C HIS A 177 0.15 -11.64 0.83
N ILE A 178 1.06 -10.92 0.17
CA ILE A 178 2.02 -11.52 -0.75
C ILE A 178 3.20 -12.12 0.03
N GLY A 179 3.85 -13.13 -0.54
CA GLY A 179 5.07 -13.71 0.03
C GLY A 179 6.27 -12.76 -0.09
N TYR A 180 7.31 -12.96 0.72
CA TYR A 180 8.49 -12.08 0.76
C TYR A 180 9.21 -11.95 -0.59
N LEU A 181 9.25 -13.00 -1.41
CA LEU A 181 9.86 -12.96 -2.74
C LEU A 181 9.21 -11.92 -3.66
N PHE A 182 7.90 -11.74 -3.55
CA PHE A 182 7.17 -10.74 -4.34
C PHE A 182 7.34 -9.35 -3.78
N VAL A 183 7.49 -9.22 -2.45
CA VAL A 183 7.80 -7.92 -1.84
C VAL A 183 9.08 -7.39 -2.48
N GLU A 184 10.17 -8.18 -2.49
CA GLU A 184 11.45 -7.78 -3.10
C GLU A 184 11.29 -7.36 -4.58
N GLN A 185 10.58 -8.15 -5.37
CA GLN A 185 10.30 -7.81 -6.78
C GLN A 185 9.49 -6.52 -6.92
N TYR A 186 8.50 -6.28 -6.05
CA TYR A 186 7.78 -5.00 -6.03
C TYR A 186 8.69 -3.83 -5.69
N LEU A 187 9.68 -4.02 -4.82
CA LEU A 187 10.65 -2.98 -4.49
C LEU A 187 11.54 -2.68 -5.69
N ASP A 188 12.04 -3.71 -6.37
CA ASP A 188 12.87 -3.54 -7.58
C ASP A 188 12.10 -2.85 -8.71
N MET A 189 10.83 -3.21 -8.91
CA MET A 189 9.96 -2.56 -9.89
C MET A 189 9.69 -1.10 -9.53
N LEU A 190 9.36 -0.84 -8.26
CA LEU A 190 9.11 0.52 -7.79
C LEU A 190 10.37 1.38 -7.92
N LEU A 191 11.53 0.86 -7.51
CA LEU A 191 12.82 1.56 -7.64
C LEU A 191 13.19 1.78 -9.10
N SER A 192 12.98 0.78 -9.97
CA SER A 192 13.21 0.92 -11.41
C SER A 192 12.31 2.00 -12.00
N ASP A 193 11.01 2.00 -11.68
CA ASP A 193 10.05 3.01 -12.18
C ASP A 193 10.38 4.41 -11.66
N ILE A 194 10.81 4.54 -10.40
CA ILE A 194 11.23 5.83 -9.82
C ILE A 194 12.54 6.33 -10.43
N CYS A 195 13.50 5.44 -10.65
CA CYS A 195 14.84 5.81 -11.11
C CYS A 195 14.98 5.87 -12.63
N LYS A 196 13.98 5.40 -13.41
CA LYS A 196 14.01 5.37 -14.88
C LYS A 196 14.22 6.76 -15.51
N ASP A 197 13.75 7.81 -14.85
CA ASP A 197 13.87 9.19 -15.32
C ASP A 197 15.07 9.95 -14.70
N VAL A 198 15.92 9.26 -13.93
CA VAL A 198 17.09 9.82 -13.24
C VAL A 198 18.41 9.51 -13.97
N LEU A 199 18.36 8.78 -15.10
CA LEU A 199 19.52 8.41 -15.93
C LEU A 199 19.38 8.92 -17.36
#